data_AF-A0A963SPR9-F1
#
_entry.id   AF-A0A963SPR9-F1
#
_cell.length_a   1.000
_cell.length_b   1.000
_cell.length_c   1.000
_cell.angle_alpha   90.00
_cell.angle_beta   90.00
_cell.angle_gamma   90.00
#
_symmetry.space_group_name_H-M   'P 1'
#
loop_
_entity.id
_entity.type
_entity.pdbx_description
1 polymer ?
#
loop_
_entity_poly.entity_id
_entity_poly.type
_entity_poly.pdbx_seq_one_letter_code
_entity_poly.pdbx_strand_id
1 'polypeptide(L)'
;MAEPDSQTGDAESRSGLWLAIRKLFEGDGSDRSLRAQLEEAIDEHEEENPSGDTASGDGDLSSIERQMLRNLLHFSEHDADDVAIPRGEIIAVEASSSWVDLVAAFAEHGHSRMPVYREQLDDVIGMIHIKDV
;
A
#
# COMPACT_ATOMS: atom_id res chain seq x y z
N MET A 1 28.61 -38.44 25.49
CA MET A 1 28.24 -38.07 26.87
C MET A 1 28.44 -36.58 27.00
N ALA A 2 27.44 -35.71 27.03
CA ALA A 2 26.02 -35.76 26.70
C ALA A 2 25.64 -34.29 26.44
N GLU A 3 24.86 -34.02 25.39
CA GLU A 3 24.14 -32.73 25.25
C GLU A 3 23.01 -32.67 26.29
N PRO A 4 22.73 -31.48 26.83
CA PRO A 4 21.34 -30.98 26.84
C PRO A 4 21.31 -29.45 26.68
N ASP A 5 20.24 -28.77 26.33
CA ASP A 5 18.95 -29.11 25.74
C ASP A 5 18.43 -27.80 25.12
N SER A 6 17.55 -27.96 24.15
CA SER A 6 16.79 -26.87 23.56
C SER A 6 15.47 -26.71 24.33
N GLN A 7 15.15 -25.49 24.79
CA GLN A 7 13.79 -25.09 25.16
C GLN A 7 13.72 -23.56 25.22
N THR A 8 13.07 -22.90 24.25
CA THR A 8 11.63 -22.59 24.20
C THR A 8 11.31 -21.34 25.02
N GLY A 9 10.93 -20.26 24.33
CA GLY A 9 10.52 -19.02 24.97
C GLY A 9 9.78 -18.04 24.07
N ASP A 10 8.98 -18.51 23.10
CA ASP A 10 8.12 -17.64 22.28
C ASP A 10 6.66 -18.09 22.38
N ALA A 11 6.08 -17.99 23.57
CA ALA A 11 4.67 -18.30 23.78
C ALA A 11 3.90 -17.22 24.58
N GLU A 12 4.58 -16.30 25.27
CA GLU A 12 3.90 -15.29 26.10
C GLU A 12 3.37 -14.10 25.28
N SER A 13 4.07 -13.67 24.22
CA SER A 13 3.64 -12.50 23.42
C SER A 13 2.42 -12.75 22.54
N ARG A 14 2.15 -14.00 22.14
CA ARG A 14 0.99 -14.34 21.28
C ARG A 14 -0.33 -14.41 22.05
N SER A 15 -0.28 -14.65 23.36
CA SER A 15 -1.48 -14.77 24.21
C SER A 15 -2.05 -13.39 24.58
N GLY A 16 -1.20 -12.44 24.97
CA GLY A 16 -1.62 -11.08 25.33
C GLY A 16 -2.25 -10.31 24.17
N LEU A 17 -1.68 -10.48 22.96
CA LEU A 17 -2.21 -9.88 21.74
C LEU A 17 -3.57 -10.47 21.35
N TRP A 18 -3.76 -11.78 21.50
CA TRP A 18 -5.06 -12.43 21.27
C TRP A 18 -6.13 -11.98 22.26
N LEU A 19 -5.76 -11.72 23.53
CA LEU A 19 -6.69 -11.16 24.51
C LEU A 19 -7.03 -9.68 24.22
N ALA A 20 -6.09 -8.88 23.71
CA ALA A 20 -6.34 -7.50 23.30
C ALA A 20 -7.27 -7.44 22.07
N ILE A 21 -7.02 -8.28 21.06
CA ILE A 21 -7.87 -8.43 19.87
C ILE A 21 -9.27 -8.93 20.26
N ARG A 22 -9.37 -9.87 21.20
CA ARG A 22 -10.66 -10.41 21.66
C ARG A 22 -11.45 -9.41 22.50
N LYS A 23 -10.78 -8.62 23.35
CA LYS A 23 -11.41 -7.55 24.15
C LYS A 23 -11.97 -6.44 23.26
N LEU A 24 -11.39 -6.23 22.07
CA LEU A 24 -11.91 -5.34 21.03
C LEU A 24 -13.20 -5.88 20.37
N PHE A 25 -13.44 -7.19 20.44
CA PHE A 25 -14.61 -7.87 19.88
C PHE A 25 -15.76 -8.11 20.89
N GLU A 26 -15.50 -7.98 22.19
CA GLU A 26 -16.44 -8.32 23.30
C GLU A 26 -17.07 -7.08 24.00
N GLY A 27 -17.14 -5.93 23.32
CA GLY A 27 -17.80 -4.70 23.80
C GLY A 27 -19.19 -4.49 23.19
N ASP A 28 -20.21 -4.51 24.05
CA ASP A 28 -21.66 -4.47 23.79
C ASP A 28 -22.19 -3.12 23.22
N GLY A 29 -23.11 -3.21 22.24
CA GLY A 29 -24.17 -2.24 21.91
C GLY A 29 -23.86 -0.74 21.78
N SER A 30 -23.31 -0.28 20.64
CA SER A 30 -23.75 0.96 19.93
C SER A 30 -22.97 1.17 18.62
N ASP A 31 -23.68 1.32 17.50
CA ASP A 31 -23.47 2.14 16.28
C ASP A 31 -22.08 2.59 15.73
N ARG A 32 -20.93 2.19 16.28
CA ARG A 32 -19.61 2.59 15.75
C ARG A 32 -18.87 1.43 15.10
N SER A 33 -18.54 1.58 13.83
CA SER A 33 -17.71 0.64 13.09
C SER A 33 -16.31 0.55 13.71
N LEU A 34 -15.67 -0.63 13.65
CA LEU A 34 -14.26 -0.80 14.05
C LEU A 34 -13.33 0.20 13.36
N ARG A 35 -13.70 0.60 12.13
CA ARG A 35 -13.02 1.62 11.37
C ARG A 35 -13.06 2.98 12.04
N ALA A 36 -14.23 3.42 12.52
CA ALA A 36 -14.36 4.68 13.24
C ALA A 36 -13.53 4.70 14.54
N GLN A 37 -13.46 3.56 15.24
CA GLN A 37 -12.63 3.43 16.45
C GLN A 37 -11.13 3.55 16.14
N LEU A 38 -10.68 2.98 15.00
CA LEU A 38 -9.29 3.06 14.59
C LEU A 38 -8.92 4.47 14.08
N GLU A 39 -9.81 5.15 13.37
CA GLU A 39 -9.63 6.55 12.96
C GLU A 39 -9.51 7.46 14.19
N GLU A 40 -10.41 7.32 15.18
CA GLU A 40 -10.39 8.08 16.44
C GLU A 40 -9.06 7.89 17.21
N ALA A 41 -8.55 6.66 17.29
CA ALA A 41 -7.28 6.36 17.96
C ALA A 41 -6.06 6.93 17.21
N ILE A 42 -6.09 7.02 15.88
CA ILE A 42 -5.01 7.61 15.09
C ILE A 42 -5.01 9.14 15.28
N ASP A 43 -6.18 9.77 15.24
CA ASP A 43 -6.33 11.22 15.37
C ASP A 43 -5.88 11.70 16.77
N GLU A 44 -6.27 11.00 17.84
CA GLU A 44 -5.82 11.29 19.21
C GLU A 44 -4.30 11.24 19.33
N HIS A 45 -3.66 10.23 18.73
CA HIS A 45 -2.20 10.09 18.76
C HIS A 45 -1.47 11.17 17.93
N GLU A 46 -2.09 11.72 16.87
CA GLU A 46 -1.51 12.81 16.08
C GLU A 46 -1.60 14.17 16.79
N GLU A 47 -2.68 14.42 17.53
CA GLU A 47 -2.85 15.62 18.36
C GLU A 47 -1.83 15.69 19.51
N GLU A 48 -1.52 14.55 20.11
CA GLU A 48 -0.53 14.44 21.20
C GLU A 48 0.92 14.61 20.70
N ASN A 49 1.20 14.25 19.44
CA ASN A 49 2.55 14.22 18.86
C ASN A 49 2.64 14.90 17.49
N PRO A 50 2.45 16.24 17.40
CA PRO A 50 2.33 16.97 16.14
C PRO A 50 3.63 17.00 15.30
N SER A 51 4.79 16.76 15.92
CA SER A 51 6.09 16.84 15.23
C SER A 51 6.59 15.49 14.68
N GLY A 52 5.88 14.38 14.88
CA GLY A 52 6.24 13.05 14.32
C GLY A 52 7.58 12.45 14.77
N ASP A 53 8.39 13.21 15.52
CA ASP A 53 9.75 12.86 15.90
C ASP A 53 9.74 12.05 17.21
N THR A 54 9.28 10.80 17.11
CA THR A 54 9.33 9.85 18.23
C THR A 54 10.72 9.20 18.29
N ALA A 55 11.74 10.01 18.56
CA ALA A 55 13.07 9.49 18.93
C ALA A 55 13.11 8.98 20.39
N SER A 56 12.00 8.98 21.13
CA SER A 56 11.94 8.45 22.50
C SER A 56 10.53 7.92 22.76
N GLY A 57 10.48 6.65 23.16
CA GLY A 57 9.36 5.75 22.93
C GLY A 57 8.09 6.00 23.74
N ASP A 58 6.95 5.80 23.06
CA ASP A 58 5.74 5.13 23.57
C ASP A 58 4.68 4.92 22.45
N GLY A 59 4.91 5.42 21.23
CA GLY A 59 4.01 5.18 20.08
C GLY A 59 4.39 3.93 19.29
N ASP A 60 3.46 2.99 19.15
CA ASP A 60 3.63 1.70 18.45
C ASP A 60 3.84 1.84 16.92
N LEU A 61 3.50 3.01 16.35
CA LEU A 61 3.60 3.28 14.90
C LEU A 61 4.34 4.58 14.60
N SER A 62 5.25 4.55 13.64
CA SER A 62 5.87 5.73 13.03
C SER A 62 4.85 6.59 12.28
N SER A 63 5.22 7.83 11.94
CA SER A 63 4.38 8.73 11.13
C SER A 63 4.03 8.13 9.77
N ILE A 64 4.98 7.43 9.13
CA ILE A 64 4.76 6.76 7.84
C ILE A 64 3.78 5.59 8.02
N GLU A 65 3.94 4.78 9.08
CA GLU A 65 3.04 3.65 9.35
C GLU A 65 1.61 4.11 9.66
N ARG A 66 1.44 5.21 10.40
CA ARG A 66 0.13 5.84 10.64
C ARG A 66 -0.51 6.33 9.34
N GLN A 67 0.25 7.00 8.47
CA GLN A 67 -0.25 7.42 7.16
C GLN A 67 -0.65 6.22 6.29
N MET A 68 0.14 5.13 6.29
CA MET A 68 -0.21 3.91 5.57
C MET A 68 -1.48 3.26 6.12
N LEU A 69 -1.65 3.23 7.44
CA LEU A 69 -2.85 2.69 8.08
C LEU A 69 -4.09 3.50 7.73
N ARG A 70 -4.00 4.84 7.74
CA ARG A 70 -5.08 5.73 7.30
C ARG A 70 -5.45 5.48 5.83
N ASN A 71 -4.44 5.39 4.94
CA ASN A 71 -4.67 5.07 3.53
C ASN A 71 -5.37 3.71 3.36
N LEU A 72 -5.01 2.71 4.18
CA LEU A 72 -5.65 1.39 4.15
C LEU A 72 -7.12 1.44 4.57
N LEU A 73 -7.46 2.26 5.59
CA LEU A 73 -8.85 2.41 6.05
C LEU A 73 -9.74 2.98 4.95
N HIS A 74 -9.26 3.98 4.22
CA HIS A 74 -9.97 4.62 3.11
C HIS A 74 -9.80 3.90 1.76
N PHE A 75 -9.05 2.80 1.71
CA PHE A 75 -8.74 2.13 0.43
C PHE A 75 -9.99 1.68 -0.32
N SER A 76 -10.99 1.15 0.40
CA SER A 76 -12.24 0.66 -0.21
C SER A 76 -13.16 1.76 -0.76
N GLU A 77 -12.84 3.02 -0.49
CA GLU A 77 -13.60 4.18 -0.96
C GLU A 77 -13.05 4.74 -2.27
N HIS A 78 -11.87 4.28 -2.69
CA HIS A 78 -11.23 4.70 -3.93
C HIS A 78 -11.48 3.68 -5.04
N ASP A 79 -11.83 4.19 -6.22
CA ASP A 79 -11.98 3.42 -7.44
C ASP A 79 -10.75 3.57 -8.35
N ALA A 80 -10.69 2.79 -9.43
CA ALA A 80 -9.57 2.84 -10.38
C ALA A 80 -9.38 4.24 -10.99
N ASP A 81 -10.46 5.00 -11.16
CA ASP A 81 -10.44 6.36 -11.69
C ASP A 81 -9.70 7.35 -10.77
N ASP A 82 -9.67 7.10 -9.44
CA ASP A 82 -8.97 7.98 -8.49
C ASP A 82 -7.44 7.86 -8.57
N VAL A 83 -6.94 6.77 -9.16
CA VAL A 83 -5.50 6.46 -9.25
C VAL A 83 -5.00 6.33 -10.69
N ALA A 84 -5.90 6.33 -11.67
CA ALA A 84 -5.55 6.21 -13.07
C ALA A 84 -4.78 7.43 -13.59
N ILE A 85 -3.90 7.19 -14.57
CA ILE A 85 -3.24 8.27 -15.29
C ILE A 85 -4.25 8.90 -16.27
N PRO A 86 -4.42 10.24 -16.27
CA PRO A 86 -5.32 10.91 -17.21
C PRO A 86 -4.99 10.57 -18.66
N ARG A 87 -6.00 10.39 -19.51
CA ARG A 87 -5.83 9.93 -20.91
C ARG A 87 -4.79 10.74 -21.70
N GLY A 88 -4.74 12.05 -21.50
CA GLY A 88 -3.80 12.94 -22.20
C GLY A 88 -2.33 12.79 -21.75
N GLU A 89 -2.10 12.12 -20.64
CA GLU A 89 -0.78 11.90 -20.03
C GLU A 89 -0.29 10.46 -20.23
N ILE A 90 -1.08 9.60 -20.89
CA ILE A 90 -0.70 8.21 -21.17
C ILE A 90 0.40 8.18 -22.22
N ILE A 91 1.55 7.66 -21.81
CA ILE A 91 2.64 7.29 -22.73
C ILE A 91 2.37 5.90 -23.28
N ALA A 92 2.16 5.80 -24.59
CA ALA A 92 1.87 4.56 -25.29
C ALA A 92 2.56 4.53 -26.67
N VAL A 93 2.69 3.33 -27.24
CA VAL A 93 3.37 3.12 -28.52
C VAL A 93 2.39 2.55 -29.54
N GLU A 94 2.45 3.02 -30.79
CA GLU A 94 1.61 2.48 -31.86
C GLU A 94 2.15 1.13 -32.34
N ALA A 95 1.27 0.18 -32.66
CA ALA A 95 1.65 -1.15 -33.14
C ALA A 95 2.52 -1.15 -34.41
N SER A 96 2.46 -0.09 -35.22
CA SER A 96 3.28 0.13 -36.42
C SER A 96 4.60 0.88 -36.16
N SER A 97 4.89 1.29 -34.91
CA SER A 97 6.13 1.99 -34.58
C SER A 97 7.35 1.13 -34.88
N SER A 98 8.43 1.77 -35.34
CA SER A 98 9.67 1.06 -35.61
C SER A 98 10.33 0.61 -34.29
N TRP A 99 11.21 -0.37 -34.39
CA TRP A 99 12.02 -0.80 -33.24
C TRP A 99 12.81 0.36 -32.61
N VAL A 100 13.36 1.24 -33.44
CA VAL A 100 14.17 2.37 -32.97
C VAL A 100 13.31 3.36 -32.18
N ASP A 101 12.10 3.65 -32.67
CA ASP A 101 11.17 4.56 -32.00
C ASP A 101 10.67 3.98 -30.66
N LEU A 102 10.43 2.66 -30.62
CA LEU A 102 10.05 1.95 -29.41
C LEU A 102 11.15 2.05 -28.33
N VAL A 103 12.41 1.77 -28.69
CA VAL A 103 13.56 1.89 -27.77
C VAL A 103 13.73 3.33 -27.30
N ALA A 104 13.58 4.30 -28.20
CA ALA A 104 13.66 5.71 -27.87
C ALA A 104 12.58 6.12 -26.86
N ALA A 105 11.33 5.68 -27.06
CA ALA A 105 10.23 5.95 -26.13
C ALA A 105 10.52 5.40 -24.73
N PHE A 106 11.01 4.15 -24.62
CA PHE A 106 11.41 3.57 -23.34
C PHE A 106 12.54 4.34 -22.65
N ALA A 107 13.56 4.74 -23.40
CA ALA A 107 14.69 5.50 -22.86
C ALA A 107 14.28 6.91 -22.41
N GLU A 108 13.34 7.55 -23.11
CA GLU A 108 12.86 8.89 -22.80
C GLU A 108 11.99 8.92 -21.55
N HIS A 109 11.06 7.98 -21.40
CA HIS A 109 10.05 8.02 -20.33
C HIS A 109 10.39 7.15 -19.11
N GLY A 110 11.31 6.18 -19.24
CA GLY A 110 11.76 5.36 -18.11
C GLY A 110 10.70 4.42 -17.53
N HIS A 111 9.59 4.18 -18.22
CA HIS A 111 8.54 3.28 -17.77
C HIS A 111 8.92 1.81 -18.02
N SER A 112 8.58 0.92 -17.08
CA SER A 112 8.83 -0.52 -17.25
C SER A 112 7.85 -1.18 -18.24
N ARG A 113 6.66 -0.61 -18.41
CA ARG A 113 5.59 -1.12 -19.28
C ARG A 113 4.97 0.04 -20.04
N MET A 114 4.64 -0.18 -21.31
CA MET A 114 3.89 0.76 -22.13
C MET A 114 2.71 0.05 -22.82
N PRO A 115 1.52 0.67 -22.86
CA PRO A 115 0.43 0.18 -23.70
C PRO A 115 0.82 0.22 -25.17
N VAL A 116 0.36 -0.77 -25.92
CA VAL A 116 0.47 -0.80 -27.38
C VAL A 116 -0.93 -0.66 -27.96
N TYR A 117 -1.13 0.35 -28.80
CA TYR A 117 -2.42 0.64 -29.42
C TYR A 117 -2.37 0.52 -30.95
N ARG A 118 -3.54 0.44 -31.58
CA ARG A 118 -3.67 0.47 -33.05
C ARG A 118 -4.64 1.59 -33.43
N GLU A 119 -4.31 2.39 -34.44
CA GLU A 119 -5.11 3.53 -34.95
C GLU A 119 -5.33 4.67 -33.93
N GLN A 120 -5.91 4.37 -32.77
CA GLN A 120 -6.20 5.32 -31.70
C GLN A 120 -5.86 4.72 -30.34
N LEU A 121 -5.54 5.57 -29.37
CA LEU A 121 -5.16 5.17 -28.01
C LEU A 121 -6.25 4.33 -27.30
N ASP A 122 -7.51 4.47 -27.70
CA ASP A 122 -8.63 3.73 -27.11
C ASP A 122 -8.71 2.27 -27.61
N ASP A 123 -8.01 1.91 -28.70
CA ASP A 123 -7.86 0.53 -29.18
C ASP A 123 -6.50 -0.06 -28.73
N VAL A 124 -6.41 -0.32 -27.43
CA VAL A 124 -5.24 -0.97 -26.81
C VAL A 124 -5.27 -2.46 -27.13
N ILE A 125 -4.28 -2.93 -27.89
CA ILE A 125 -4.15 -4.33 -28.29
C ILE A 125 -3.31 -5.16 -27.31
N GLY A 126 -2.61 -4.49 -26.40
CA GLY A 126 -1.76 -5.13 -25.41
C GLY A 126 -0.78 -4.15 -24.78
N MET A 127 0.35 -4.68 -24.35
CA MET A 127 1.40 -3.90 -23.70
C MET A 127 2.75 -4.57 -23.89
N ILE A 128 3.80 -3.76 -23.83
CA ILE A 128 5.19 -4.19 -23.97
C ILE A 128 5.96 -3.88 -22.71
N HIS A 129 6.84 -4.79 -22.31
CA HIS A 129 7.72 -4.63 -21.17
C HIS A 129 9.14 -4.28 -21.65
N ILE A 130 9.85 -3.42 -20.91
CA ILE A 130 11.20 -2.97 -21.29
C ILE A 130 12.21 -4.11 -21.43
N LYS A 131 11.99 -5.23 -20.71
CA LYS A 131 12.85 -6.44 -20.79
C LYS A 131 12.59 -7.31 -22.03
N ASP A 132 11.50 -7.06 -22.74
CA ASP A 132 11.17 -7.77 -23.98
C ASP A 132 11.76 -7.05 -25.20
N VAL A 133 12.38 -5.88 -24.97
CA VAL A 133 13.10 -5.06 -25.93
C VAL A 133 14.61 -5.38 -25.87
#